data_AF-A0A7C6YG02-F1
#
_entry.id   AF-A0A7C6YG02-F1
#
_cell.length_a   1.000
_cell.length_b   1.000
_cell.length_c   1.000
_cell.angle_alpha   90.00
_cell.angle_beta   90.00
_cell.angle_gamma   90.00
#
_symmetry.space_group_name_H-M   'P 1'
#
loop_
_entity.id
_entity.type
_entity.pdbx_description
1 polymer ?
#
loop_
_entity_poly.entity_id
_entity_poly.type
_entity_poly.pdbx_seq_one_letter_code
_entity_poly.pdbx_strand_id
1 'polypeptide(L)'
;VGLVGQSAAGVITEDPDKFGQTLLLQALPGTQGIYGLLTGFIVMLRIGVIGGQLLELTAEQGQAVLMATLPIAIVGLLSAIYQGQAAASGVGLIAKRPEELGKAIIYAVMVETYAVLSLLASIMLIFGLQL
;
A
#
# COMPACT_ATOMS: atom_id res chain seq x y z
N VAL A 1 -7.02 2.34 -5.05
CA VAL A 1 -6.98 2.76 -6.48
C VAL A 1 -8.36 3.04 -7.08
N GLY A 2 -9.37 2.16 -6.92
CA GLY A 2 -10.69 2.34 -7.55
C GLY A 2 -11.41 3.65 -7.20
N LEU A 3 -11.41 4.04 -5.92
CA LEU A 3 -12.03 5.29 -5.45
C LEU A 3 -11.46 6.54 -6.16
N VAL A 4 -10.12 6.61 -6.27
CA VAL A 4 -9.46 7.74 -6.93
C VAL A 4 -9.77 7.77 -8.42
N GLY A 5 -9.81 6.59 -9.06
CA GLY A 5 -10.17 6.46 -10.48
C GLY A 5 -11.61 6.95 -10.77
N GLN A 6 -12.56 6.70 -9.86
CA GLN A 6 -13.92 7.23 -9.99
C GLN A 6 -13.95 8.76 -9.92
N SER A 7 -13.21 9.37 -8.99
CA SER A 7 -13.08 10.84 -8.93
C SER A 7 -12.36 11.40 -10.15
N ALA A 8 -11.28 10.74 -10.60
CA ALA A 8 -10.52 11.11 -11.78
C ALA A 8 -11.39 11.10 -13.04
N ALA A 9 -12.21 10.05 -13.22
CA ALA A 9 -13.13 9.91 -14.35
C ALA A 9 -14.05 11.14 -14.50
N GLY A 10 -14.58 11.68 -13.39
CA GLY A 10 -15.43 12.87 -13.43
C GLY A 10 -14.69 14.17 -13.76
N VAL A 11 -13.38 14.26 -13.49
CA VAL A 11 -12.58 15.44 -13.87
C VAL A 11 -12.19 15.37 -15.35
N ILE A 12 -11.77 14.19 -15.83
CA ILE A 12 -11.31 14.03 -17.20
C ILE A 12 -12.44 14.12 -18.25
N THR A 13 -13.71 13.98 -17.85
CA THR A 13 -14.84 14.25 -18.76
C THR A 13 -14.94 15.73 -19.13
N GLU A 14 -14.57 16.62 -18.20
CA GLU A 14 -14.60 18.07 -18.42
C GLU A 14 -13.25 18.60 -18.93
N ASP A 15 -12.14 18.03 -18.44
CA ASP A 15 -10.79 18.48 -18.75
C ASP A 15 -9.83 17.29 -18.94
N PRO A 16 -9.74 16.74 -20.16
CA PRO A 16 -8.90 15.58 -20.48
C PRO A 16 -7.40 15.80 -20.24
N ASP A 17 -6.92 17.04 -20.32
CA ASP A 17 -5.49 17.36 -20.17
C ASP A 17 -4.99 17.09 -18.74
N LYS A 18 -5.91 16.97 -17.77
CA LYS A 18 -5.60 16.60 -16.37
C LYS A 18 -5.36 15.11 -16.16
N PHE A 19 -5.46 14.26 -17.18
CA PHE A 19 -5.27 12.82 -17.06
C PHE A 19 -3.99 12.45 -16.32
N GLY A 20 -2.84 13.02 -16.72
CA GLY A 20 -1.55 12.72 -16.08
C GLY A 20 -1.51 13.06 -14.58
N GLN A 21 -2.10 14.18 -14.18
CA GLN A 21 -2.15 14.59 -12.78
C GLN A 21 -3.06 13.66 -11.95
N THR A 22 -4.22 13.30 -12.50
CA THR A 22 -5.15 12.38 -11.82
C THR A 22 -4.61 10.96 -11.73
N LEU A 23 -3.88 10.49 -12.74
CA LEU A 23 -3.21 9.18 -12.76
C LEU A 23 -2.15 9.08 -11.65
N LEU A 24 -1.36 10.14 -11.45
CA LEU A 24 -0.39 10.20 -10.36
C LEU A 24 -1.07 10.00 -8.99
N LEU A 25 -2.15 10.72 -8.72
CA LEU A 25 -2.91 10.57 -7.47
C LEU A 25 -3.55 9.18 -7.35
N GLN A 26 -4.03 8.60 -8.45
CA GLN A 26 -4.62 7.26 -8.46
C GLN A 26 -3.60 6.15 -8.15
N ALA A 27 -2.34 6.36 -8.53
CA ALA A 27 -1.29 5.38 -8.32
C ALA A 27 -0.85 5.29 -6.85
N LEU A 28 -0.95 6.37 -6.07
CA LEU A 28 -0.45 6.43 -4.68
C LEU A 28 -0.99 5.30 -3.78
N PRO A 29 -2.30 5.01 -3.71
CA PRO A 29 -2.83 3.93 -2.88
C PRO A 29 -2.49 2.52 -3.40
N GLY A 30 -1.73 2.41 -4.49
CA GLY A 30 -1.23 1.14 -5.02
C GLY A 30 0.02 0.64 -4.29
N THR A 31 0.75 1.50 -3.58
CA THR A 31 2.02 1.13 -2.93
C THR A 31 1.84 0.08 -1.82
N GLN A 32 0.71 0.08 -1.13
CA GLN A 32 0.38 -0.93 -0.11
C GLN A 32 0.26 -2.34 -0.69
N GLY A 33 -0.18 -2.45 -1.95
CA GLY A 33 -0.17 -3.74 -2.66
C GLY A 33 1.25 -4.27 -2.86
N ILE A 34 2.20 -3.37 -3.16
CA ILE A 34 3.63 -3.71 -3.30
C ILE A 34 4.22 -4.13 -1.95
N TYR A 35 3.86 -3.46 -0.86
CA TYR A 35 4.31 -3.81 0.49
C TYR A 35 3.81 -5.20 0.91
N GLY A 36 2.53 -5.50 0.69
CA GLY A 36 1.97 -6.83 0.96
C GLY A 36 2.64 -7.92 0.11
N LEU A 37 2.88 -7.64 -1.18
CA LEU A 37 3.61 -8.55 -2.07
C LEU A 37 5.03 -8.82 -1.55
N LEU A 38 5.77 -7.77 -1.19
CA LEU A 38 7.13 -7.87 -0.67
C LEU A 38 7.16 -8.72 0.60
N THR A 39 6.26 -8.46 1.57
CA THR A 39 6.18 -9.27 2.79
C THR A 39 5.89 -10.73 2.47
N GLY A 40 4.95 -11.02 1.57
CA GLY A 40 4.65 -12.39 1.14
C GLY A 40 5.86 -13.08 0.51
N PHE A 41 6.61 -12.38 -0.34
CA PHE A 41 7.85 -12.90 -0.91
C PHE A 41 8.92 -13.21 0.14
N ILE A 42 9.10 -12.32 1.13
CA ILE A 42 10.03 -12.55 2.23
C ILE A 42 9.64 -13.80 3.02
N VAL A 43 8.35 -13.99 3.32
CA VAL A 43 7.85 -15.20 3.98
C VAL A 43 8.13 -16.45 3.14
N MET A 44 7.78 -16.44 1.85
CA MET A 44 8.01 -17.58 0.96
C MET A 44 9.49 -17.97 0.85
N LEU A 45 10.40 -16.99 0.85
CA LEU A 45 11.84 -17.23 0.90
C LEU A 45 12.27 -17.81 2.25
N ARG A 46 11.78 -17.27 3.37
CA ARG A 46 12.12 -17.71 4.73
C ARG A 46 11.70 -19.15 5.02
N ILE A 47 10.58 -19.59 4.48
CA ILE A 47 10.06 -20.96 4.68
C ILE A 47 10.52 -21.95 3.60
N GLY A 48 11.29 -21.48 2.60
CA GLY A 48 11.85 -22.33 1.55
C GLY A 48 10.89 -22.75 0.44
N VAL A 49 9.72 -22.10 0.32
CA VAL A 49 8.81 -22.25 -0.83
C VAL A 49 9.50 -21.78 -2.12
N ILE A 50 10.26 -20.69 -2.01
CA ILE A 50 11.13 -20.18 -3.08
C ILE A 50 12.57 -20.40 -2.62
N GLY A 51 13.40 -21.03 -3.47
CA GLY A 51 14.82 -21.30 -3.17
C GLY A 51 15.16 -22.77 -2.91
N GLY A 52 14.14 -23.62 -2.69
CA GLY A 52 14.29 -25.07 -2.71
C GLY A 52 14.88 -25.65 -1.42
N GLN A 53 14.05 -25.72 -0.37
CA GLN A 53 14.14 -26.60 0.80
C GLN A 53 13.00 -26.21 1.74
N LEU A 54 11.81 -26.78 1.51
CA LEU A 54 10.63 -26.44 2.29
C LEU A 54 10.85 -26.84 3.76
N LEU A 55 10.71 -25.88 4.67
CA LEU A 55 10.81 -26.14 6.11
C LEU A 55 9.55 -26.86 6.61
N GLU A 56 9.75 -27.91 7.42
CA GLU A 56 8.66 -28.51 8.20
C GLU A 56 8.40 -27.65 9.43
N LEU A 57 7.44 -26.73 9.33
CA LEU A 57 7.07 -25.85 10.42
C LEU A 57 6.16 -26.56 11.43
N THR A 58 6.41 -26.33 12.72
CA THR A 58 5.43 -26.67 13.76
C THR A 58 4.20 -25.76 13.65
N ALA A 59 3.07 -26.18 14.26
CA ALA A 59 1.87 -25.35 14.31
C ALA A 59 2.13 -23.99 15.00
N GLU A 60 3.00 -23.96 16.01
CA GLU A 60 3.40 -22.74 16.72
C GLU A 60 4.20 -21.80 15.80
N GLN A 61 5.16 -22.33 15.05
CA GLN A 61 5.93 -21.54 14.08
C GLN A 61 5.04 -20.99 12.96
N GLY A 62 4.09 -21.78 12.46
CA GLY A 62 3.11 -21.33 11.46
C GLY A 62 2.24 -20.18 11.97
N GLN A 63 1.77 -20.26 13.23
CA GLN A 63 1.04 -19.17 13.87
C GLN A 63 1.93 -17.93 14.07
N ALA A 64 3.18 -18.11 14.47
CA ALA A 64 4.12 -17.00 14.64
C ALA A 64 4.36 -16.26 13.31
N VAL A 65 4.51 -16.98 12.19
CA VAL A 65 4.62 -16.40 10.84
C VAL A 65 3.35 -15.63 10.49
N LEU A 66 2.16 -16.19 10.72
CA LEU A 66 0.89 -15.50 10.48
C LEU A 66 0.84 -14.18 11.27
N MET A 67 1.10 -14.24 12.58
CA MET A 67 1.08 -13.06 13.47
C MET A 67 2.11 -12.00 13.02
N ALA A 68 3.28 -12.42 12.53
CA ALA A 68 4.30 -11.51 12.03
C ALA A 68 3.87 -10.74 10.76
N THR A 69 2.90 -11.26 9.99
CA THR A 69 2.37 -10.59 8.79
C THR A 69 1.16 -9.70 9.06
N LEU A 70 0.51 -9.84 10.23
CA LEU A 70 -0.71 -9.09 10.55
C LEU A 70 -0.54 -7.55 10.53
N PRO A 71 0.57 -6.95 10.99
CA PRO A 71 0.70 -5.51 10.98
C PRO A 71 0.55 -4.94 9.57
N ILE A 72 1.27 -5.46 8.58
CA ILE A 72 1.15 -4.98 7.19
C ILE A 72 -0.18 -5.40 6.55
N ALA A 73 -0.72 -6.58 6.87
CA ALA A 73 -1.99 -7.03 6.31
C ALA A 73 -3.15 -6.11 6.73
N ILE A 74 -3.23 -5.76 8.01
CA ILE A 74 -4.32 -4.95 8.57
C ILE A 74 -4.05 -3.47 8.32
N VAL A 75 -2.90 -2.95 8.77
CA VAL A 75 -2.60 -1.52 8.67
C VAL A 75 -2.33 -1.11 7.23
N GLY A 76 -1.72 -1.96 6.42
CA GLY A 76 -1.57 -1.73 4.98
C GLY A 76 -2.92 -1.65 4.27
N LEU A 77 -3.86 -2.54 4.57
CA LEU A 77 -5.22 -2.47 4.02
C LEU A 77 -5.95 -1.18 4.44
N LEU A 78 -5.93 -0.86 5.73
CA LEU A 78 -6.57 0.35 6.25
C LEU A 78 -5.93 1.61 5.67
N SER A 79 -4.60 1.69 5.65
CA SER A 79 -3.85 2.80 5.07
C SER A 79 -4.19 2.99 3.59
N ALA A 80 -4.32 1.91 2.80
CA ALA A 80 -4.71 2.00 1.40
C ALA A 80 -6.10 2.62 1.20
N ILE A 81 -7.05 2.31 2.09
CA ILE A 81 -8.40 2.89 2.07
C ILE A 81 -8.33 4.40 2.36
N TYR A 82 -7.67 4.80 3.44
CA TYR A 82 -7.55 6.21 3.82
C TYR A 82 -6.72 7.02 2.82
N GLN A 83 -5.66 6.45 2.26
CA GLN A 83 -4.85 7.11 1.23
C GLN A 83 -5.66 7.26 -0.05
N GLY A 84 -6.49 6.28 -0.40
CA GLY A 84 -7.45 6.38 -1.49
C GLY A 84 -8.43 7.54 -1.31
N GLN A 85 -8.94 7.75 -0.10
CA GLN A 85 -9.82 8.88 0.21
C GLN A 85 -9.08 10.22 0.09
N ALA A 86 -7.88 10.33 0.68
CA ALA A 86 -7.07 11.54 0.61
C ALA A 86 -6.70 11.90 -0.84
N ALA A 87 -6.26 10.92 -1.64
CA ALA A 87 -5.94 11.11 -3.05
C ALA A 87 -7.18 11.48 -3.89
N ALA A 88 -8.34 10.88 -3.61
CA ALA A 88 -9.60 11.23 -4.28
C ALA A 88 -10.04 12.67 -3.97
N SER A 89 -9.90 13.13 -2.72
CA SER A 89 -10.09 14.54 -2.39
C SER A 89 -9.07 15.46 -3.10
N GLY A 90 -7.83 14.98 -3.24
CA GLY A 90 -6.78 15.65 -4.01
C GLY A 90 -7.14 15.85 -5.48
N VAL A 91 -7.86 14.90 -6.10
CA VAL A 91 -8.40 15.05 -7.46
C VAL A 91 -9.36 16.25 -7.54
N GLY A 92 -10.21 16.45 -6.53
CA GLY A 92 -11.10 17.61 -6.45
C GLY A 92 -10.35 18.95 -6.31
N LEU A 93 -9.20 18.96 -5.63
CA LEU A 93 -8.34 20.14 -5.54
C LEU A 93 -7.77 20.51 -6.92
N ILE A 94 -7.14 19.55 -7.61
CA ILE A 94 -6.50 19.81 -8.91
C ILE A 94 -7.51 20.07 -10.03
N ALA A 95 -8.76 19.66 -9.87
CA ALA A 95 -9.84 20.01 -10.79
C ALA A 95 -9.99 21.54 -10.92
N LYS A 96 -9.82 22.28 -9.81
CA LYS A 96 -9.93 23.74 -9.76
C LYS A 96 -8.58 24.47 -9.73
N ARG A 97 -7.55 23.83 -9.17
CA ARG A 97 -6.21 24.40 -8.94
C ARG A 97 -5.14 23.37 -9.33
N PRO A 98 -4.93 23.11 -10.64
CA PRO A 98 -4.00 22.09 -11.12
C PRO A 98 -2.54 22.34 -10.67
N GLU A 99 -2.18 23.58 -10.39
CA GLU A 99 -0.88 23.99 -9.85
C GLU A 99 -0.63 23.48 -8.41
N GLU A 100 -1.67 23.08 -7.69
CA GLU A 100 -1.61 22.60 -6.30
C GLU A 100 -1.45 21.08 -6.18
N LEU A 101 -1.10 20.38 -7.29
CA LEU A 101 -0.87 18.94 -7.31
C LEU A 101 0.09 18.47 -6.21
N GLY A 102 1.16 19.23 -5.96
CA GLY A 102 2.13 18.91 -4.91
C GLY A 102 1.48 18.78 -3.52
N LYS A 103 0.53 19.66 -3.18
CA LYS A 103 -0.20 19.60 -1.90
C LYS A 103 -1.11 18.38 -1.83
N ALA A 104 -1.79 18.04 -2.94
CA ALA A 104 -2.62 16.83 -3.02
C ALA A 104 -1.78 15.56 -2.78
N ILE A 105 -0.59 15.48 -3.37
CA ILE A 105 0.34 14.36 -3.15
C ILE A 105 0.78 14.30 -1.68
N ILE A 106 1.20 15.43 -1.08
CA ILE A 106 1.66 15.48 0.31
C ILE A 106 0.58 14.92 1.26
N TYR A 107 -0.68 15.33 1.11
CA TYR A 107 -1.76 14.82 1.95
C TYR A 107 -1.94 13.29 1.83
N ALA A 108 -1.84 12.75 0.63
CA ALA A 108 -1.89 11.30 0.44
C ALA A 108 -0.67 10.59 1.04
N VAL A 109 0.54 11.14 0.90
CA VAL A 109 1.78 10.56 1.45
C VAL A 109 1.81 10.56 2.98
N MET A 110 1.15 11.51 3.64
CA MET A 110 1.02 11.47 5.12
C MET A 110 0.34 10.18 5.60
N VAL A 111 -0.59 9.62 4.83
CA VAL A 111 -1.23 8.33 5.13
C VAL A 111 -0.29 7.14 4.87
N GLU A 112 0.60 7.28 3.89
CA GLU A 112 1.60 6.25 3.52
C GLU A 112 2.57 5.96 4.66
N THR A 113 2.89 6.95 5.49
CA THR A 113 3.83 6.78 6.62
C THR A 113 3.39 5.63 7.54
N TYR A 114 2.08 5.48 7.78
CA TYR A 114 1.56 4.38 8.59
C TYR A 114 1.70 3.00 7.93
N ALA A 115 1.55 2.92 6.60
CA ALA A 115 1.80 1.69 5.86
C ALA A 115 3.28 1.28 5.95
N VAL A 116 4.20 2.24 5.76
CA VAL A 116 5.64 1.98 5.85
C VAL A 116 6.02 1.49 7.25
N LEU A 117 5.51 2.11 8.31
CA LEU A 117 5.76 1.65 9.68
C LEU A 117 5.25 0.23 9.91
N SER A 118 4.08 -0.13 9.36
CA SER A 118 3.54 -1.48 9.47
C SER A 118 4.31 -2.54 8.66
N LEU A 119 4.86 -2.14 7.51
CA LEU A 119 5.77 -2.97 6.73
C LEU A 119 7.04 -3.26 7.52
N LEU A 120 7.68 -2.22 8.07
CA LEU A 120 8.89 -2.35 8.88
C LEU A 120 8.66 -3.26 10.09
N ALA A 121 7.54 -3.06 10.81
CA ALA A 121 7.18 -3.92 11.94
C ALA A 121 7.05 -5.39 11.52
N SER A 122 6.38 -5.66 10.41
CA SER A 122 6.20 -7.03 9.90
C SER A 122 7.52 -7.65 9.47
N ILE A 123 8.38 -6.91 8.77
CA ILE A 123 9.72 -7.35 8.38
C ILE A 123 10.56 -7.69 9.62
N MET A 124 10.58 -6.82 10.63
CA MET A 124 11.33 -7.04 11.87
C MET A 124 10.83 -8.30 12.60
N LEU A 125 9.51 -8.48 12.72
CA LEU A 125 8.92 -9.68 13.31
C LEU A 125 9.33 -10.93 12.53
N ILE A 126 9.18 -10.91 11.19
CA ILE A 126 9.52 -12.04 10.34
C ILE A 126 10.98 -12.43 10.50
N PHE A 127 11.93 -11.47 10.51
CA PHE A 127 13.36 -11.79 10.70
C PHE A 127 13.72 -12.18 12.13
N GLY A 128 12.91 -11.81 13.12
CA GLY A 128 13.09 -12.22 14.52
C GLY A 128 12.63 -13.65 14.82
N LEU A 129 11.84 -14.28 13.95
CA LEU A 129 11.36 -15.66 14.15
C LEU A 129 12.49 -16.69 14.02
N GLN A 130 12.49 -17.66 14.94
CA GLN A 130 13.30 -18.88 14.85
C GLN A 130 12.45 -19.96 14.16
N LEU A 131 12.71 -20.14 12.86
CA LEU A 131 12.04 -21.09 11.98
C LEU A 131 12.89 -22.34 11.80
#